data_AF-A0A2D6TZU0-F1
#
_entry.id   AF-A0A2D6TZU0-F1
#
_cell.length_a   1.000
_cell.length_b   1.000
_cell.length_c   1.000
_cell.angle_alpha   90.00
_cell.angle_beta   90.00
_cell.angle_gamma   90.00
#
_symmetry.space_group_name_H-M   'P 1'
#
loop_
_entity.id
_entity.type
_entity.pdbx_description
1 polymer ?
#
loop_
_entity_poly.entity_id
_entity_poly.type
_entity_poly.pdbx_seq_one_letter_code
_entity_poly.pdbx_strand_id
1 'polypeptide(L)'
;MASRKTIEVEKVKGIANRALEASMRWSNEDDKYVAVDRYWRQGVMLMVEKVLMDSGNYKGFGYLTEDEVPKGELPGIRMGNVAPDGTLMDNRFENTDNTRVRYF
;
A
#
# COMPACT_ATOMS: atom_id res chain seq x y z
N MET A 1 17.60 24.51 -23.24
CA MET A 1 16.67 23.36 -23.42
C MET A 1 16.61 22.59 -22.11
N ALA A 2 15.43 22.34 -21.56
CA ALA A 2 15.30 21.51 -20.36
C ALA A 2 15.61 20.05 -20.71
N SER A 3 16.55 19.43 -20.00
CA SER A 3 16.85 18.00 -20.16
C SER A 3 15.67 17.16 -19.67
N ARG A 4 15.31 16.10 -20.40
CA ARG A 4 14.30 15.14 -19.96
C ARG A 4 14.80 14.45 -18.70
N LYS A 5 14.04 14.55 -17.61
CA LYS A 5 14.28 13.79 -16.38
C LYS A 5 13.47 12.50 -16.43
N THR A 6 14.13 11.38 -16.14
CA THR A 6 13.50 10.06 -16.04
C THR A 6 13.59 9.55 -14.61
N ILE A 7 12.67 8.66 -14.24
CA ILE A 7 12.69 7.94 -12.97
C ILE A 7 12.47 6.46 -13.24
N GLU A 8 13.20 5.61 -12.53
CA GLU A 8 13.02 4.16 -12.61
C GLU A 8 11.67 3.76 -12.00
N VAL A 9 10.95 2.87 -12.68
CA VAL A 9 9.62 2.40 -12.25
C VAL A 9 9.69 1.75 -10.86
N GLU A 10 10.75 0.97 -10.59
CA GLU A 10 10.98 0.35 -9.27
C GLU A 10 11.10 1.40 -8.15
N LYS A 11 11.66 2.58 -8.45
CA LYS A 11 11.73 3.68 -7.48
C LYS A 11 10.34 4.26 -7.20
N VAL A 12 9.49 4.40 -8.21
CA VAL A 12 8.10 4.84 -8.05
C VAL A 12 7.31 3.84 -7.20
N LYS A 13 7.44 2.54 -7.50
CA LYS A 13 6.82 1.45 -6.72
C LYS A 13 7.29 1.47 -5.26
N GLY A 14 8.59 1.64 -5.01
CA GLY A 14 9.15 1.74 -3.65
C GLY A 14 8.65 2.95 -2.86
N ILE A 15 8.45 4.10 -3.51
CA ILE A 15 7.85 5.28 -2.89
C ILE A 15 6.39 5.00 -2.50
N ALA A 16 5.62 4.40 -3.41
CA ALA A 16 4.22 4.05 -3.17
C ALA A 16 4.07 3.04 -2.02
N ASN A 17 4.81 1.92 -2.08
CA ASN A 17 4.78 0.89 -1.02
C ASN A 17 5.12 1.47 0.35
N ARG A 18 6.12 2.36 0.45
CA ARG A 18 6.43 3.04 1.72
C ARG A 18 5.25 3.86 2.24
N ALA A 19 4.56 4.59 1.36
CA ALA A 19 3.42 5.40 1.75
C ALA A 19 2.22 4.55 2.21
N LEU A 20 2.01 3.39 1.58
CA LEU A 20 0.90 2.47 1.89
C LEU A 20 1.16 1.63 3.14
N GLU A 21 2.40 1.16 3.32
CA GLU A 21 2.83 0.37 4.49
C GLU A 21 2.91 1.25 5.74
N ALA A 22 3.70 2.32 5.69
CA ALA A 22 3.90 3.17 6.86
C ALA A 22 2.70 4.08 7.16
N SER A 23 1.77 4.26 6.21
CA SER A 23 0.76 5.33 6.28
C SER A 23 1.36 6.68 6.56
N MET A 24 2.48 6.98 5.90
CA MET A 24 3.16 8.26 6.04
C MET A 24 3.56 8.83 4.68
N ARG A 25 3.55 10.16 4.57
CA ARG A 25 4.15 10.89 3.45
C ARG A 25 5.12 11.93 3.95
N TRP A 26 6.08 12.30 3.10
CA TRP A 26 6.87 13.51 3.34
C TRP A 26 5.98 14.76 3.18
N SER A 27 6.05 15.68 4.14
CA SER A 27 5.42 17.00 4.07
C SER A 27 6.51 18.04 3.88
N ASN A 28 6.47 18.79 2.77
CA ASN A 28 7.41 19.89 2.55
C ASN A 28 7.14 21.08 3.49
N GLU A 29 5.89 21.23 3.95
CA GLU A 29 5.50 22.30 4.89
C GLU A 29 6.06 22.05 6.29
N ASP A 30 6.02 20.78 6.74
CA ASP A 30 6.46 20.40 8.07
C ASP A 30 7.90 19.87 8.13
N ASP A 31 8.59 19.76 6.98
CA ASP A 31 9.92 19.15 6.82
C ASP A 31 10.08 17.78 7.52
N LYS A 32 9.00 16.99 7.53
CA LYS A 32 8.93 15.69 8.22
C LYS A 32 7.95 14.73 7.57
N TYR A 33 8.01 13.47 7.98
CA TYR A 33 6.98 12.50 7.65
C TYR A 33 5.72 12.74 8.50
N VAL A 34 4.56 12.82 7.84
CA VAL A 34 3.25 13.00 8.46
C VAL A 34 2.35 11.81 8.16
N ALA A 35 1.45 11.48 9.09
CA ALA A 35 0.45 10.43 8.89
C ALA A 35 -0.48 10.78 7.72
N VAL A 36 -0.94 9.76 7.00
CA VAL A 36 -1.91 9.94 5.91
C VAL A 36 -3.19 9.15 6.17
N ASP A 37 -4.29 9.69 5.69
CA ASP A 37 -5.59 9.03 5.76
C ASP A 37 -5.78 8.00 4.63
N ARG A 38 -6.93 7.35 4.67
CA ARG A 38 -7.33 6.33 3.70
C ARG A 38 -7.46 6.90 2.28
N TYR A 39 -8.00 8.11 2.14
CA TYR A 39 -8.25 8.73 0.83
C TYR A 39 -6.94 9.06 0.11
N TRP A 40 -5.93 9.51 0.86
CA TRP A 40 -4.60 9.70 0.35
C TRP A 40 -4.00 8.38 -0.15
N ARG A 41 -4.11 7.29 0.63
CA ARG A 41 -3.65 5.96 0.20
C ARG A 41 -4.34 5.50 -1.08
N GLN A 42 -5.65 5.71 -1.21
CA GLN A 42 -6.39 5.41 -2.47
C GLN A 42 -5.83 6.20 -3.65
N GLY A 43 -5.53 7.49 -3.48
CA GLY A 43 -4.90 8.29 -4.53
C GLY A 43 -3.54 7.75 -4.96
N VAL A 44 -2.73 7.30 -4.00
CA VAL A 44 -1.43 6.65 -4.27
C VAL A 44 -1.62 5.35 -5.04
N MET A 45 -2.57 4.50 -4.64
CA MET A 45 -2.91 3.24 -5.34
C MET A 45 -3.28 3.49 -6.80
N LEU A 46 -4.21 4.41 -7.06
CA LEU A 46 -4.64 4.74 -8.42
C LEU A 46 -3.47 5.22 -9.30
N MET A 47 -2.61 6.07 -8.75
CA MET A 47 -1.47 6.61 -9.48
C MET A 47 -0.44 5.53 -9.79
N VAL A 48 -0.03 4.74 -8.78
CA VAL A 48 1.01 3.72 -8.97
C VAL A 48 0.53 2.60 -9.89
N GLU A 49 -0.75 2.19 -9.79
CA GLU A 49 -1.33 1.20 -10.71
C GLU A 49 -1.28 1.67 -12.15
N LYS A 50 -1.67 2.93 -12.41
CA LYS A 50 -1.62 3.48 -13.76
C LYS A 50 -0.19 3.46 -14.32
N VAL A 51 0.79 3.88 -13.53
CA VAL A 51 2.21 3.89 -13.94
C VAL A 51 2.73 2.48 -14.21
N LEU A 52 2.41 1.52 -13.33
CA LEU A 52 2.84 0.14 -13.49
C LEU A 52 2.18 -0.54 -14.68
N MET A 53 0.89 -0.30 -14.90
CA MET A 53 0.15 -0.85 -16.05
C MET A 53 0.67 -0.27 -17.37
N ASP A 54 0.80 1.05 -17.47
CA ASP A 54 1.26 1.73 -18.70
C ASP A 54 2.69 1.36 -19.07
N SER A 55 3.53 1.08 -18.07
CA SER A 55 4.91 0.68 -18.29
C SER A 55 5.10 -0.83 -18.49
N GLY A 56 4.02 -1.63 -18.40
CA GLY A 56 4.09 -3.10 -18.52
C GLY A 56 4.73 -3.79 -17.31
N ASN A 57 4.85 -3.11 -16.17
CA ASN A 57 5.48 -3.62 -14.94
C ASN A 57 4.47 -4.02 -13.85
N TYR A 58 3.17 -4.02 -14.14
CA TYR A 58 2.15 -4.38 -13.16
C TYR A 58 2.12 -5.89 -12.90
N LYS A 59 2.37 -6.29 -11.66
CA LYS A 59 2.32 -7.70 -11.20
C LYS A 59 1.26 -7.95 -10.12
N GLY A 60 0.35 -7.00 -9.93
CA GLY A 60 -0.65 -7.04 -8.87
C GLY A 60 -0.11 -6.53 -7.53
N PHE A 61 -0.91 -6.76 -6.48
CA PHE A 61 -0.60 -6.39 -5.11
C PHE A 61 -1.04 -7.48 -4.13
N GLY A 62 -0.45 -7.48 -2.94
CA GLY A 62 -0.89 -8.25 -1.78
C GLY A 62 -1.42 -7.34 -0.67
N TYR A 63 -2.40 -7.81 0.09
CA TYR A 63 -2.85 -7.11 1.30
C TYR A 63 -1.83 -7.28 2.42
N LEU A 64 -1.61 -6.20 3.19
CA LEU A 64 -0.75 -6.21 4.36
C LEU A 64 -1.47 -6.88 5.54
N THR A 65 -0.76 -7.74 6.26
CA THR A 65 -1.24 -8.37 7.50
C THR A 65 -1.08 -7.47 8.73
N GLU A 66 -1.60 -7.91 9.87
CA GLU A 66 -1.57 -7.15 11.15
C GLU A 66 -0.14 -6.86 11.65
N ASP A 67 0.81 -7.74 11.36
CA ASP A 67 2.23 -7.58 11.65
C ASP A 67 2.98 -6.69 10.64
N GLU A 68 2.37 -6.41 9.48
CA GLU A 68 2.96 -5.57 8.42
C GLU A 68 2.48 -4.11 8.44
N VAL A 69 1.48 -3.79 9.28
CA VAL A 69 0.98 -2.43 9.46
C VAL A 69 1.47 -1.81 10.78
N PRO A 70 1.51 -0.47 10.90
CA PRO A 70 1.86 0.18 12.15
C PRO A 70 0.94 -0.23 13.31
N LYS A 71 1.50 -0.31 14.52
CA LYS A 71 0.74 -0.74 15.71
C LYS A 71 -0.49 0.13 15.93
N GLY A 72 -1.67 -0.50 16.01
CA GLY A 72 -2.95 0.18 16.23
C GLY A 72 -3.69 0.58 14.95
N GLU A 73 -3.10 0.35 13.78
CA GLU A 73 -3.76 0.54 12.48
C GLU A 73 -4.52 -0.71 12.04
N LEU A 74 -5.54 -0.53 11.19
CA LEU A 74 -6.25 -1.66 10.59
C LEU A 74 -5.37 -2.33 9.52
N PRO A 75 -5.27 -3.68 9.49
CA PRO A 75 -4.59 -4.39 8.42
C PRO A 75 -5.44 -4.44 7.14
N GLY A 76 -4.85 -4.84 6.02
CA GLY A 76 -5.58 -5.12 4.78
C GLY A 76 -6.26 -6.48 4.79
N ILE A 77 -5.67 -7.44 5.49
CA ILE A 77 -6.20 -8.79 5.69
C ILE A 77 -5.83 -9.32 7.08
N ARG A 78 -6.71 -10.10 7.69
CA ARG A 78 -6.40 -10.84 8.92
C ARG A 78 -6.11 -12.31 8.59
N MET A 79 -4.90 -12.75 8.89
CA MET A 79 -4.51 -14.17 8.86
C MET A 79 -4.73 -14.72 10.27
N GLY A 80 -5.73 -15.57 10.50
CA GLY A 80 -5.91 -16.13 11.85
C GLY A 80 -7.20 -16.89 12.12
N ASN A 81 -8.28 -16.66 11.38
CA ASN A 81 -9.50 -17.42 11.58
C ASN A 81 -9.49 -18.63 10.67
N VAL A 82 -8.89 -19.71 11.17
CA VAL A 82 -9.00 -21.04 10.57
C VAL A 82 -10.04 -21.78 11.40
N ALA A 83 -11.08 -22.28 10.75
CA ALA A 83 -12.05 -23.13 11.39
C ALA A 83 -11.37 -24.42 11.89
N PRO A 84 -11.98 -25.15 12.85
CA PRO A 84 -11.39 -26.37 13.40
C PRO A 84 -11.04 -27.45 12.37
N ASP A 85 -11.63 -27.39 11.17
CA ASP A 85 -11.40 -28.29 10.04
C ASP A 85 -10.27 -27.82 9.09
N GLY A 86 -9.56 -26.75 9.44
CA GLY A 86 -8.49 -26.20 8.60
C GLY A 86 -8.98 -25.26 7.50
N THR A 87 -10.29 -25.03 7.37
CA THR A 87 -10.83 -24.09 6.39
C THR A 87 -10.62 -22.65 6.84
N LEU A 88 -10.26 -21.77 5.91
CA LEU A 88 -10.15 -20.35 6.19
C LEU A 88 -11.56 -19.78 6.39
N MET A 89 -11.83 -19.21 7.57
CA MET A 89 -13.08 -18.52 7.83
C MET A 89 -13.20 -17.28 6.92
N ASP A 90 -14.44 -16.96 6.55
CA ASP A 90 -14.74 -15.93 5.54
C ASP A 90 -14.61 -14.49 6.06
N ASN A 91 -14.24 -14.31 7.33
CA ASN A 91 -14.16 -13.01 8.00
C ASN A 91 -12.78 -12.33 7.90
N ARG A 92 -11.91 -12.75 6.97
CA ARG A 92 -10.54 -12.20 6.81
C ARG A 92 -10.49 -10.72 6.41
N PHE A 93 -11.62 -10.19 5.92
CA PHE A 93 -11.78 -8.79 5.52
C PHE A 93 -12.71 -8.01 6.48
N GLU A 94 -13.13 -8.61 7.59
CA GLU A 94 -13.89 -7.88 8.61
C GLU A 94 -12.97 -6.92 9.38
N ASN A 95 -13.41 -5.66 9.51
CA ASN A 95 -12.65 -4.61 10.19
C ASN A 95 -11.21 -4.49 9.67
N THR A 96 -11.08 -4.42 8.35
CA THR A 96 -9.82 -4.19 7.63
C THR A 96 -9.87 -2.91 6.80
N ASP A 97 -8.70 -2.44 6.36
CA ASP A 97 -8.55 -1.34 5.43
C ASP A 97 -7.97 -1.85 4.10
N ASN A 98 -8.83 -1.93 3.08
CA ASN A 98 -8.45 -2.38 1.74
C ASN A 98 -7.40 -1.52 1.02
N THR A 99 -6.96 -0.40 1.61
CA THR A 99 -5.86 0.42 1.07
C THR A 99 -4.49 0.02 1.59
N ARG A 100 -4.44 -0.96 2.50
CA ARG A 100 -3.21 -1.53 3.06
C ARG A 100 -2.70 -2.64 2.15
N VAL A 101 -1.97 -2.22 1.12
CA VAL A 101 -1.45 -3.12 0.07
C VAL A 101 0.04 -2.88 -0.20
N ARG A 102 0.69 -3.89 -0.76
CA ARG A 102 2.06 -3.86 -1.30
C ARG A 102 2.05 -4.33 -2.74
N TYR A 103 2.58 -3.52 -3.65
CA TYR A 103 2.75 -3.86 -5.07
C TYR A 103 4.04 -4.66 -5.32
N PHE A 104 3.97 -5.64 -6.22
CA PHE A 104 5.07 -6.54 -6.60
C PHE A 104 5.77 -6.13 -7.90
#